data_AF-S3XGH3-F1
#
_entry.id   AF-S3XGH3-F1
#
_cell.length_a   1.000
_cell.length_b   1.000
_cell.length_c   1.000
_cell.angle_alpha   90.00
_cell.angle_beta   90.00
_cell.angle_gamma   90.00
#
_symmetry.space_group_name_H-M   'P 1'
#
loop_
_entity.id
_entity.type
_entity.pdbx_description
1 polymer ?
#
loop_
_entity_poly.entity_id
_entity_poly.type
_entity_poly.pdbx_seq_one_letter_code
_entity_poly.pdbx_strand_id
1 'polypeptide(L)'
;MYGITDFDKNLLKLKLKNQKKFLDENFLFINGEYKPYSDFYFSSWHNSNRYIAELNNRVSSLNKYANKKGLKPIFAVLTLPTEYHQKKQITLKSGRKKLVYNNKFIDDENHTVKAGANKLQNVVRSIMNSLHFRKIPKNERCYITTKEPHLDGTCHLNLLVFVPEKYVYDCVLAIKSRFLDTHSKVTIDIKNPTAYVMKYIFKTLDDLRKNPSVDNLTDITFWYLKHRIRRFTMSLTFISLEIYRKLSGRIDLISLTKNYNKGLITVLIDENNKPIVIFDEFGEIWQKKRVKEPILLSQRLKPTKPSKKDEIYYKSVNRNMAMSKKELQHFYRYDSPKDKNYYTMTDLEITQEYFYATNPQSDFNNPLKLAILENEMLDRGLDNFTKNQEIHNLNNSDELYYDFIDQEKMFLDF
;
A
#
# COMPACT_ATOMS: atom_id res chain seq x y z
N MET A 1 -15.45 -10.76 5.59
CA MET A 1 -16.10 -9.43 5.83
C MET A 1 -15.43 -8.40 4.91
N TYR A 2 -16.06 -7.25 4.63
CA TYR A 2 -15.44 -6.15 3.87
C TYR A 2 -14.99 -6.47 2.42
N GLY A 3 -15.56 -7.49 1.78
CA GLY A 3 -15.12 -7.92 0.44
C GLY A 3 -13.74 -8.60 0.41
N ILE A 4 -13.25 -9.09 1.56
CA ILE A 4 -12.05 -9.92 1.68
C ILE A 4 -12.43 -11.40 1.60
N THR A 5 -11.88 -12.10 0.60
CA THR A 5 -12.00 -13.54 0.39
C THR A 5 -10.88 -14.30 1.12
N ASP A 6 -11.00 -15.62 1.26
CA ASP A 6 -9.92 -16.41 1.87
C ASP A 6 -8.68 -16.49 0.98
N PHE A 7 -8.86 -16.44 -0.35
CA PHE A 7 -7.77 -16.27 -1.31
C PHE A 7 -6.97 -14.98 -1.04
N ASP A 8 -7.66 -13.84 -0.87
CA ASP A 8 -7.01 -12.56 -0.55
C ASP A 8 -6.21 -12.66 0.74
N LYS A 9 -6.76 -13.31 1.77
CA LYS A 9 -6.06 -13.50 3.06
C LYS A 9 -4.79 -14.30 2.87
N ASN A 10 -4.86 -15.45 2.20
CA ASN A 10 -3.71 -16.34 2.01
C ASN A 10 -2.59 -15.64 1.23
N LEU A 11 -2.94 -14.97 0.13
CA LEU A 11 -1.99 -14.22 -0.68
C LEU A 11 -1.32 -13.09 0.11
N LEU A 12 -2.11 -12.29 0.84
CA LEU A 12 -1.58 -11.17 1.62
C LEU A 12 -0.75 -11.66 2.82
N LYS A 13 -1.15 -12.75 3.48
CA LYS A 13 -0.38 -13.39 4.55
C LYS A 13 0.98 -13.86 4.03
N LEU A 14 1.02 -14.56 2.90
CA LEU A 14 2.26 -15.03 2.28
C LEU A 14 3.18 -13.84 1.96
N LYS A 15 2.63 -12.78 1.37
CA LYS A 15 3.37 -11.54 1.08
C LYS A 15 3.97 -10.91 2.33
N LEU A 16 3.22 -10.81 3.42
CA LEU A 16 3.71 -10.26 4.69
C LEU A 16 4.77 -11.15 5.34
N LYS A 17 4.62 -12.48 5.26
CA LYS A 17 5.63 -13.44 5.76
C LYS A 17 6.94 -13.29 4.99
N ASN A 18 6.89 -13.20 3.66
CA ASN A 18 8.08 -13.02 2.82
C ASN A 18 8.76 -11.67 3.08
N GLN A 19 7.99 -10.59 3.23
CA GLN A 19 8.54 -9.28 3.60
C GLN A 19 9.22 -9.30 4.96
N LYS A 20 8.59 -9.92 5.96
CA LYS A 20 9.17 -10.03 7.30
C LYS A 20 10.46 -10.86 7.26
N LYS A 21 10.43 -12.02 6.59
CA LYS A 21 11.60 -12.88 6.39
C LYS A 21 12.76 -12.09 5.78
N PHE A 22 12.53 -11.38 4.68
CA PHE A 22 13.54 -10.54 4.05
C PHE A 22 14.11 -9.48 5.01
N LEU A 23 13.26 -8.77 5.75
CA LEU A 23 13.71 -7.72 6.68
C LEU A 23 14.47 -8.26 7.89
N ASP A 24 14.14 -9.46 8.36
CA ASP A 24 14.78 -10.10 9.50
C ASP A 24 16.09 -10.80 9.10
N GLU A 25 16.21 -11.29 7.86
CA GLU A 25 17.39 -11.99 7.35
C GLU A 25 18.47 -11.07 6.73
N ASN A 26 18.15 -9.78 6.52
CA ASN A 26 19.10 -8.80 6.00
C ASN A 26 19.53 -7.83 7.09
N PHE A 27 20.83 -7.57 7.20
CA PHE A 27 21.42 -6.84 8.33
C PHE A 27 22.31 -5.68 7.89
N LEU A 28 22.40 -4.66 8.76
CA LEU A 28 23.40 -3.61 8.70
C LEU A 28 24.37 -3.77 9.87
N PHE A 29 25.67 -3.65 9.61
CA PHE A 29 26.68 -3.55 10.65
C PHE A 29 26.81 -2.09 11.09
N ILE A 30 26.37 -1.79 12.32
CA ILE A 30 26.36 -0.43 12.87
C ILE A 30 26.96 -0.46 14.27
N ASN A 31 28.01 0.34 14.50
CA ASN A 31 28.66 0.50 15.80
C ASN A 31 29.09 -0.81 16.48
N GLY A 32 29.55 -1.81 15.71
CA GLY A 32 29.99 -3.10 16.25
C GLY A 32 28.89 -4.15 16.38
N GLU A 33 27.63 -3.82 16.08
CA GLU A 33 26.50 -4.74 16.16
C GLU A 33 25.85 -4.95 14.79
N TYR A 34 25.42 -6.18 14.50
CA TYR A 34 24.53 -6.47 13.38
C TYR A 34 23.08 -6.16 13.80
N LYS A 35 22.43 -5.27 13.05
CA LYS A 35 21.02 -4.92 13.25
C LYS A 35 20.20 -5.31 12.01
N PRO A 36 19.10 -6.06 12.15
CA PRO A 36 18.27 -6.43 11.01
C PRO A 36 17.59 -5.19 10.41
N TYR A 37 17.20 -5.27 9.14
CA TYR A 37 16.48 -4.19 8.48
C TYR A 37 15.12 -3.92 9.14
N SER A 38 14.52 -4.93 9.78
CA SER A 38 13.26 -4.80 10.52
C SER A 38 13.31 -3.78 11.65
N ASP A 39 14.47 -3.57 12.30
CA ASP A 39 14.66 -2.55 13.35
C ASP A 39 14.44 -1.13 12.82
N PHE A 40 14.75 -0.90 11.54
CA PHE A 40 14.68 0.40 10.89
C PHE A 40 13.40 0.59 10.07
N TYR A 41 12.71 -0.49 9.71
CA TYR A 41 11.57 -0.45 8.80
C TYR A 41 10.30 0.09 9.47
N PHE A 42 9.93 1.33 9.12
CA PHE A 42 8.76 2.00 9.71
C PHE A 42 7.46 1.64 8.99
N SER A 43 6.73 0.64 9.52
CA SER A 43 5.41 0.28 8.99
C SER A 43 4.46 -0.12 10.10
N SER A 44 3.15 0.02 9.84
CA SER A 44 2.10 -0.37 10.79
C SER A 44 2.12 -1.86 11.13
N TRP A 45 2.73 -2.69 10.28
CA TRP A 45 2.83 -4.13 10.46
C TRP A 45 4.15 -4.51 11.13
N HIS A 46 5.30 -4.25 10.48
CA HIS A 46 6.60 -4.71 10.96
C HIS A 46 7.06 -3.99 12.25
N ASN A 47 6.58 -2.77 12.51
CA ASN A 47 6.90 -2.02 13.72
C ASN A 47 5.65 -1.29 14.25
N SER A 48 4.62 -2.08 14.58
CA SER A 48 3.31 -1.58 15.00
C SER A 48 3.37 -0.70 16.24
N ASN A 49 4.15 -1.08 17.26
CA ASN A 49 4.31 -0.31 18.50
C ASN A 49 4.82 1.10 18.24
N ARG A 50 5.91 1.24 17.47
CA ARG A 50 6.48 2.55 17.12
C ARG A 50 5.53 3.36 16.25
N TYR A 51 4.86 2.72 15.30
CA TYR A 51 3.85 3.35 14.45
C TYR A 51 2.68 3.92 15.26
N ILE A 52 2.15 3.14 16.20
CA ILE A 52 1.03 3.51 17.07
C ILE A 52 1.45 4.61 18.04
N ALA A 53 2.64 4.52 18.64
CA ALA A 53 3.17 5.57 19.50
C ALA A 53 3.30 6.91 18.77
N GLU A 54 3.85 6.90 17.54
CA GLU A 54 3.93 8.11 16.71
C GLU A 54 2.53 8.67 16.40
N LEU A 55 1.58 7.81 16.04
CA LEU A 55 0.21 8.23 15.72
C LEU A 55 -0.49 8.86 16.92
N ASN A 56 -0.39 8.24 18.10
CA ASN A 56 -0.91 8.77 19.36
C ASN A 56 -0.32 10.15 19.65
N ASN A 57 1.00 10.31 19.51
CA ASN A 57 1.66 11.59 19.72
C ASN A 57 1.15 12.65 18.73
N ARG A 58 0.97 12.30 17.47
CA ARG A 58 0.48 13.23 16.43
C ARG A 58 -0.94 13.70 16.69
N VAL A 59 -1.86 12.79 17.05
CA VAL A 59 -3.25 13.14 17.35
C VAL A 59 -3.33 13.97 18.63
N SER A 60 -2.60 13.58 19.68
CA SER A 60 -2.49 14.35 20.92
C SER A 60 -1.94 15.76 20.64
N SER A 61 -0.90 15.86 19.82
CA SER A 61 -0.29 17.13 19.43
C SER A 61 -1.26 18.03 18.67
N LEU A 62 -2.02 17.47 17.72
CA LEU A 62 -3.07 18.17 16.96
C LEU A 62 -4.12 18.78 17.89
N ASN A 63 -4.60 18.00 18.87
CA ASN A 63 -5.62 18.47 19.80
C ASN A 63 -5.09 19.52 20.78
N LYS A 64 -3.88 19.32 21.32
CA LYS A 64 -3.20 20.33 22.16
C LYS A 64 -3.03 21.64 21.41
N TYR A 65 -2.64 21.57 20.14
CA TYR A 65 -2.52 22.74 19.26
C TYR A 65 -3.86 23.45 19.08
N ALA A 66 -4.92 22.71 18.74
CA ALA A 66 -6.27 23.25 18.55
C ALA A 66 -6.80 23.93 19.83
N ASN A 67 -6.67 23.25 20.97
CA ASN A 67 -7.09 23.79 22.28
C ASN A 67 -6.34 25.07 22.64
N LYS A 68 -5.01 25.10 22.46
CA LYS A 68 -4.20 26.30 22.73
C LYS A 68 -4.63 27.49 21.87
N LYS A 69 -5.13 27.24 20.67
CA LYS A 69 -5.61 28.25 19.72
C LYS A 69 -7.11 28.56 19.86
N GLY A 70 -7.82 27.94 20.80
CA GLY A 70 -9.26 28.12 20.97
C GLY A 70 -10.08 27.64 19.77
N LEU A 71 -9.56 26.71 18.96
CA LEU A 71 -10.25 26.20 17.79
C LEU A 71 -11.36 25.24 18.19
N LYS A 72 -12.49 25.29 17.48
CA LYS A 72 -13.65 24.43 17.67
C LYS A 72 -13.62 23.25 16.70
N PRO A 73 -13.97 22.04 17.16
CA PRO A 73 -14.00 20.85 16.33
C PRO A 73 -15.28 20.75 15.49
N ILE A 74 -15.16 20.27 14.26
CA ILE A 74 -16.26 19.86 13.39
C ILE A 74 -15.92 18.46 12.91
N PHE A 75 -16.82 17.50 13.14
CA PHE A 75 -16.69 16.14 12.65
C PHE A 75 -17.68 15.89 11.52
N ALA A 76 -17.22 15.29 10.44
CA ALA A 76 -18.04 14.90 9.32
C ALA A 76 -17.77 13.45 8.93
N VAL A 77 -18.83 12.70 8.67
CA VAL A 77 -18.78 11.39 8.01
C VAL A 77 -19.18 11.61 6.56
N LEU A 78 -18.30 11.25 5.65
CA LEU A 78 -18.51 11.31 4.20
C LEU A 78 -18.68 9.88 3.68
N THR A 79 -19.84 9.63 3.10
CA THR A 79 -20.21 8.34 2.52
C THR A 79 -20.23 8.44 1.00
N LEU A 80 -19.94 7.33 0.33
CA LEU A 80 -20.05 7.26 -1.12
C LEU A 80 -21.52 7.15 -1.56
N PRO A 81 -21.85 7.60 -2.77
CA PRO A 81 -23.15 7.34 -3.38
C PRO A 81 -23.46 5.86 -3.53
N THR A 82 -24.74 5.54 -3.73
CA THR A 82 -25.25 4.16 -3.86
C THR A 82 -24.56 3.34 -4.94
N GLU A 83 -24.05 3.95 -6.03
CA GLU A 83 -23.37 3.22 -7.10
C GLU A 83 -22.07 2.52 -6.67
N TYR A 84 -21.46 2.92 -5.56
CA TYR A 84 -20.28 2.27 -4.98
C TYR A 84 -20.63 1.08 -4.07
N HIS A 85 -21.90 0.94 -3.69
CA HIS A 85 -22.34 -0.04 -2.70
C HIS A 85 -22.93 -1.27 -3.38
N GLN A 86 -22.22 -2.40 -3.32
CA GLN A 86 -22.69 -3.68 -3.88
C GLN A 86 -23.96 -4.19 -3.18
N LYS A 87 -24.12 -3.88 -1.89
CA LYS A 87 -25.25 -4.32 -1.07
C LYS A 87 -25.95 -3.11 -0.46
N LYS A 88 -27.27 -3.18 -0.38
CA LYS A 88 -28.11 -2.22 0.36
C LYS A 88 -28.89 -2.92 1.46
N GLN A 89 -29.17 -2.20 2.53
CA GLN A 89 -29.99 -2.70 3.62
C GLN A 89 -31.46 -2.38 3.36
N ILE A 90 -32.32 -3.40 3.36
CA ILE A 90 -33.78 -3.24 3.28
C ILE A 90 -34.42 -3.65 4.61
N THR A 91 -35.51 -2.98 4.97
CA THR A 91 -36.34 -3.36 6.12
C THR A 91 -37.46 -4.26 5.61
N LEU A 92 -37.53 -5.49 6.12
CA LEU A 92 -38.60 -6.42 5.82
C LEU A 92 -39.90 -5.98 6.52
N LYS A 93 -41.05 -6.48 6.08
CA LYS A 93 -42.35 -6.23 6.74
C LYS A 93 -42.35 -6.58 8.23
N SER A 94 -41.48 -7.51 8.66
CA SER A 94 -41.27 -7.90 10.06
C SER A 94 -40.38 -6.95 10.87
N GLY A 95 -39.95 -5.82 10.31
CA GLY A 95 -39.01 -4.88 10.93
C GLY A 95 -37.55 -5.33 10.94
N ARG A 96 -37.26 -6.59 10.58
CA ARG A 96 -35.89 -7.10 10.46
C ARG A 96 -35.19 -6.48 9.26
N LYS A 97 -33.91 -6.11 9.43
CA LYS A 97 -33.09 -5.56 8.35
C LYS A 97 -32.31 -6.67 7.64
N LYS A 98 -32.38 -6.72 6.31
CA LYS A 98 -31.64 -7.69 5.48
C LYS A 98 -30.75 -6.95 4.48
N LEU A 99 -29.53 -7.45 4.24
CA LEU A 99 -28.68 -6.99 3.15
C LEU A 99 -29.09 -7.72 1.86
N VAL A 100 -29.38 -6.94 0.82
CA VAL A 100 -29.70 -7.44 -0.53
C VAL A 100 -28.78 -6.77 -1.55
N TYR A 101 -28.66 -7.38 -2.72
CA TYR A 101 -27.91 -6.79 -3.84
C TYR A 101 -28.51 -5.42 -4.22
N ASN A 102 -27.63 -4.49 -4.57
CA ASN A 102 -28.03 -3.16 -5.00
C ASN A 102 -28.00 -3.06 -6.53
N ASN A 103 -29.17 -2.98 -7.16
CA ASN A 103 -29.28 -2.86 -8.62
C ASN A 103 -28.66 -1.58 -9.21
N LYS A 104 -28.30 -0.59 -8.37
CA LYS A 104 -27.60 0.63 -8.78
C LYS A 104 -26.07 0.50 -8.71
N PHE A 105 -25.56 -0.62 -8.21
CA PHE A 105 -24.12 -0.86 -8.11
C PHE A 105 -23.50 -0.91 -9.52
N ILE A 106 -22.38 -0.21 -9.67
CA ILE A 106 -21.62 -0.20 -10.92
C ILE A 106 -20.32 -0.97 -10.65
N ASP A 107 -20.08 -2.02 -11.43
CA ASP A 107 -18.86 -2.82 -11.36
C ASP A 107 -17.90 -2.41 -12.47
N ASP A 108 -17.19 -1.30 -12.26
CA ASP A 108 -16.17 -0.79 -13.16
C ASP A 108 -14.92 -0.30 -12.40
N GLU A 109 -13.87 0.08 -13.14
CA GLU A 109 -12.63 0.57 -12.55
C GLU A 109 -12.81 1.86 -11.72
N ASN A 110 -13.80 2.69 -12.06
CA ASN A 110 -14.12 3.98 -11.43
C ASN A 110 -14.95 3.85 -10.14
N HIS A 111 -15.53 2.67 -9.91
CA HIS A 111 -16.38 2.35 -8.76
C HIS A 111 -15.75 1.32 -7.82
N THR A 112 -14.49 0.95 -8.07
CA THR A 112 -13.69 0.14 -7.14
C THR A 112 -13.58 0.80 -5.76
N VAL A 113 -13.33 -0.01 -4.72
CA VAL A 113 -13.08 0.46 -3.35
C VAL A 113 -11.98 1.54 -3.30
N LYS A 114 -10.92 1.37 -4.10
CA LYS A 114 -9.82 2.32 -4.21
C LYS A 114 -10.25 3.63 -4.88
N ALA A 115 -11.02 3.55 -5.97
CA ALA A 115 -11.57 4.73 -6.63
C ALA A 115 -12.51 5.51 -5.72
N GLY A 116 -13.39 4.82 -4.98
CA GLY A 116 -14.24 5.43 -3.95
C GLY A 116 -13.44 6.13 -2.84
N ALA A 117 -12.39 5.47 -2.32
CA ALA A 117 -11.49 6.09 -1.34
C ALA A 117 -10.75 7.33 -1.88
N ASN A 118 -10.48 7.40 -3.18
CA ASN A 118 -9.91 8.57 -3.85
C ASN A 118 -10.96 9.68 -4.05
N LYS A 119 -12.19 9.32 -4.44
CA LYS A 119 -13.33 10.25 -4.58
C LYS A 119 -13.62 10.97 -3.26
N LEU A 120 -13.68 10.24 -2.14
CA LEU A 120 -13.82 10.84 -0.80
C LEU A 120 -12.65 11.78 -0.44
N GLN A 121 -11.43 11.43 -0.83
CA GLN A 121 -10.27 12.29 -0.59
C GLN A 121 -10.35 13.59 -1.42
N ASN A 122 -10.87 13.52 -2.65
CA ASN A 122 -11.12 14.68 -3.50
C ASN A 122 -12.21 15.58 -2.93
N VAL A 123 -13.25 15.01 -2.32
CA VAL A 123 -14.26 15.78 -1.56
C VAL A 123 -13.59 16.55 -0.43
N VAL A 124 -12.73 15.92 0.38
CA VAL A 124 -11.99 16.63 1.44
C VAL A 124 -11.14 17.75 0.86
N ARG A 125 -10.41 17.52 -0.24
CA ARG A 125 -9.63 18.59 -0.90
C ARG A 125 -10.53 19.74 -1.34
N SER A 126 -11.67 19.43 -1.94
CA SER A 126 -12.67 20.43 -2.35
C SER A 126 -13.21 21.23 -1.16
N ILE A 127 -13.47 20.58 -0.02
CA ILE A 127 -13.87 21.25 1.24
C ILE A 127 -12.76 22.22 1.68
N MET A 128 -11.52 21.74 1.79
CA MET A 128 -10.38 22.55 2.27
C MET A 128 -10.02 23.72 1.32
N ASN A 129 -10.37 23.60 0.03
CA ASN A 129 -10.21 24.61 -1.01
C ASN A 129 -11.45 25.51 -1.19
N SER A 130 -12.52 25.30 -0.44
CA SER A 130 -13.68 26.19 -0.45
C SER A 130 -13.30 27.59 0.04
N LEU A 131 -14.10 28.60 -0.34
CA LEU A 131 -13.90 29.98 0.10
C LEU A 131 -13.86 30.08 1.64
N HIS A 132 -14.79 29.41 2.32
CA HIS A 132 -14.91 29.43 3.78
C HIS A 132 -13.63 28.92 4.46
N PHE A 133 -13.05 27.83 3.97
CA PHE A 133 -11.81 27.30 4.52
C PHE A 133 -10.57 28.11 4.11
N ARG A 134 -10.53 28.69 2.90
CA ARG A 134 -9.39 29.50 2.43
C ARG A 134 -9.27 30.83 3.14
N LYS A 135 -10.37 31.40 3.63
CA LYS A 135 -10.38 32.61 4.47
C LYS A 135 -9.67 32.42 5.82
N ILE A 136 -9.51 31.17 6.27
CA ILE A 136 -8.87 30.84 7.55
C ILE A 136 -7.36 30.68 7.33
N PRO A 137 -6.53 31.44 8.06
CA PRO A 137 -5.07 31.27 8.05
C PRO A 137 -4.66 29.81 8.28
N LYS A 138 -3.60 29.33 7.61
CA LYS A 138 -3.17 27.92 7.71
C LYS A 138 -2.81 27.50 9.15
N ASN A 139 -2.36 28.44 9.99
CA ASN A 139 -2.04 28.27 11.40
C ASN A 139 -3.25 28.43 12.34
N GLU A 140 -4.45 28.60 11.80
CA GLU A 140 -5.72 28.67 12.53
C GLU A 140 -6.69 27.56 12.10
N ARG A 141 -6.21 26.62 11.28
CA ARG A 141 -6.98 25.42 10.93
C ARG A 141 -6.08 24.20 10.89
N CYS A 142 -6.62 23.08 11.35
CA CYS A 142 -5.96 21.80 11.23
C CYS A 142 -7.00 20.70 11.08
N TYR A 143 -6.64 19.58 10.47
CA TYR A 143 -7.58 18.48 10.26
C TYR A 143 -6.89 17.13 10.25
N ILE A 144 -7.70 16.10 10.46
CA ILE A 144 -7.34 14.71 10.30
C ILE A 144 -8.49 13.98 9.61
N THR A 145 -8.15 13.05 8.72
CA THR A 145 -9.10 12.14 8.10
C THR A 145 -8.76 10.71 8.43
N THR A 146 -9.75 9.85 8.68
CA THR A 146 -9.61 8.40 8.72
C THR A 146 -10.52 7.77 7.67
N LYS A 147 -10.08 6.67 7.05
CA LYS A 147 -10.89 5.90 6.09
C LYS A 147 -11.21 4.55 6.71
N GLU A 148 -12.43 4.06 6.57
CA GLU A 148 -12.88 2.79 7.12
C GLU A 148 -13.81 2.06 6.14
N PRO A 149 -13.80 0.71 6.14
CA PRO A 149 -14.76 -0.06 5.37
C PRO A 149 -16.13 -0.12 6.06
N HIS A 150 -17.20 -0.01 5.27
CA HIS A 150 -18.51 -0.56 5.60
C HIS A 150 -18.49 -2.09 5.47
N LEU A 151 -19.50 -2.78 6.02
CA LEU A 151 -19.58 -4.25 6.01
C LEU A 151 -19.50 -4.87 4.60
N ASP A 152 -19.99 -4.15 3.59
CA ASP A 152 -19.94 -4.50 2.17
C ASP A 152 -18.56 -4.28 1.52
N GLY A 153 -17.60 -3.67 2.23
CA GLY A 153 -16.26 -3.33 1.76
C GLY A 153 -16.13 -1.91 1.23
N THR A 154 -17.23 -1.18 1.06
CA THR A 154 -17.24 0.19 0.54
C THR A 154 -16.58 1.15 1.52
N CYS A 155 -15.74 2.06 1.02
CA CYS A 155 -15.04 3.02 1.89
C CYS A 155 -16.00 4.12 2.37
N HIS A 156 -15.90 4.51 3.64
CA HIS A 156 -16.31 5.84 4.12
C HIS A 156 -15.12 6.59 4.71
N LEU A 157 -15.26 7.91 4.82
CA LEU A 157 -14.23 8.80 5.34
C LEU A 157 -14.77 9.61 6.51
N ASN A 158 -14.06 9.59 7.62
CA ASN A 158 -14.29 10.48 8.75
C ASN A 158 -13.33 11.66 8.64
N LEU A 159 -13.84 12.88 8.73
CA LEU A 159 -13.10 14.13 8.74
C LEU A 159 -13.31 14.81 10.09
N LEU A 160 -12.24 15.03 10.84
CA LEU A 160 -12.24 15.93 11.99
C LEU A 160 -11.42 17.17 11.63
N VAL A 161 -12.04 18.33 11.68
CA VAL A 161 -11.40 19.61 11.38
C VAL A 161 -11.61 20.59 12.53
N PHE A 162 -10.58 21.38 12.81
CA PHE A 162 -10.60 22.41 13.84
C PHE A 162 -10.49 23.78 13.17
N VAL A 163 -11.39 24.69 13.52
CA VAL A 163 -11.48 26.04 12.95
C VAL A 163 -11.84 27.06 14.04
N PRO A 164 -11.58 28.37 13.86
CA PRO A 164 -12.03 29.38 14.81
C PRO A 164 -13.56 29.41 14.91
N GLU A 165 -14.06 29.71 16.11
CA GLU A 165 -15.50 29.68 16.43
C GLU A 165 -16.35 30.48 15.43
N LYS A 166 -15.90 31.66 15.04
CA LYS A 166 -16.57 32.54 14.06
C LYS A 166 -16.77 31.92 12.67
N TYR A 167 -16.01 30.89 12.31
CA TYR A 167 -16.10 30.22 11.01
C TYR A 167 -16.81 28.87 11.05
N VAL A 168 -17.26 28.41 12.22
CA VAL A 168 -17.84 27.07 12.38
C VAL A 168 -19.04 26.89 11.44
N TYR A 169 -19.99 27.83 11.46
CA TYR A 169 -21.20 27.76 10.65
C TYR A 169 -20.89 27.68 9.14
N ASP A 170 -20.07 28.61 8.66
CA ASP A 170 -19.58 28.68 7.27
C ASP A 170 -18.89 27.38 6.82
N CYS A 171 -18.04 26.83 7.68
CA CYS A 171 -17.33 25.58 7.40
C CYS A 171 -18.30 24.38 7.35
N VAL A 172 -19.32 24.35 8.21
CA VAL A 172 -20.37 23.33 8.17
C VAL A 172 -21.16 23.40 6.85
N LEU A 173 -21.52 24.60 6.38
CA LEU A 173 -22.16 24.77 5.07
C LEU A 173 -21.26 24.29 3.92
N ALA A 174 -19.97 24.62 3.98
CA ALA A 174 -18.99 24.18 2.99
C ALA A 174 -18.84 22.65 2.92
N ILE A 175 -18.96 21.97 4.07
CA ILE A 175 -18.93 20.51 4.18
C ILE A 175 -20.23 19.92 3.61
N LYS A 176 -21.39 20.39 4.09
CA LYS A 176 -22.71 19.86 3.70
C LYS A 176 -22.98 20.00 2.20
N SER A 177 -22.57 21.12 1.59
CA SER A 177 -22.70 21.35 0.14
C SER A 177 -21.88 20.39 -0.74
N ARG A 178 -21.00 19.57 -0.15
CA ARG A 178 -20.15 18.60 -0.85
C ARG A 178 -20.46 17.16 -0.47
N PHE A 179 -21.56 16.92 0.23
CA PHE A 179 -22.03 15.57 0.50
C PHE A 179 -22.38 14.88 -0.81
N LEU A 180 -21.86 13.67 -0.98
CA LEU A 180 -22.14 12.83 -2.14
C LEU A 180 -23.39 11.96 -1.92
N ASP A 181 -23.80 11.81 -0.67
CA ASP A 181 -24.86 10.92 -0.26
C ASP A 181 -25.59 11.46 0.98
N THR A 182 -26.85 11.05 1.12
CA THR A 182 -27.77 11.45 2.19
C THR A 182 -27.41 10.90 3.58
N HIS A 183 -26.62 9.82 3.66
CA HIS A 183 -26.14 9.26 4.93
C HIS A 183 -24.93 10.00 5.50
N SER A 184 -24.36 10.95 4.76
CA SER A 184 -23.29 11.81 5.27
C SER A 184 -23.81 12.70 6.41
N LYS A 185 -23.00 12.91 7.45
CA LYS A 185 -23.41 13.61 8.68
C LYS A 185 -22.35 14.59 9.14
N VAL A 186 -22.78 15.67 9.79
CA VAL A 186 -21.89 16.63 10.49
C VAL A 186 -22.31 16.73 11.96
N THR A 187 -21.33 16.72 12.85
CA THR A 187 -21.47 16.91 14.30
C THR A 187 -20.52 18.02 14.75
N ILE A 188 -21.03 18.97 15.54
CA ILE A 188 -20.26 20.11 16.08
C ILE A 188 -20.12 20.09 17.60
N ASP A 189 -21.03 19.43 18.31
CA ASP A 189 -20.95 19.26 19.76
C ASP A 189 -20.06 18.07 20.11
N ILE A 190 -18.75 18.31 20.18
CA ILE A 190 -17.75 17.27 20.43
C ILE A 190 -16.95 17.65 21.67
N LYS A 191 -17.32 17.06 22.81
CA LYS A 191 -16.66 17.30 24.10
C LYS A 191 -15.19 16.87 24.12
N ASN A 192 -14.87 15.72 23.53
CA ASN A 192 -13.50 15.19 23.48
C ASN A 192 -13.11 14.76 22.05
N PRO A 193 -12.61 15.70 21.22
CA PRO A 193 -12.24 15.43 19.83
C PRO A 193 -11.14 14.38 19.68
N THR A 194 -10.18 14.34 20.61
CA THR A 194 -9.13 13.31 20.63
C THR A 194 -9.72 11.93 20.78
N ALA A 195 -10.50 11.68 21.85
CA ALA A 195 -11.11 10.37 22.07
C ALA A 195 -12.01 9.98 20.89
N TYR A 196 -12.72 10.97 20.32
CA TYR A 196 -13.60 10.77 19.18
C TYR A 196 -12.85 10.28 17.95
N VAL A 197 -11.73 10.92 17.57
CA VAL A 197 -10.94 10.49 16.40
C VAL A 197 -10.13 9.23 16.68
N MET A 198 -9.63 9.08 17.91
CA MET A 198 -8.88 7.90 18.33
C MET A 198 -9.76 6.66 18.28
N LYS A 199 -11.07 6.75 18.56
CA LYS A 199 -12.02 5.65 18.38
C LYS A 199 -11.96 5.07 16.95
N TYR A 200 -12.02 5.92 15.93
CA TYR A 200 -11.96 5.49 14.52
C TYR A 200 -10.57 4.97 14.16
N ILE A 201 -9.51 5.66 14.57
CA ILE A 201 -8.13 5.18 14.35
C ILE A 201 -7.92 3.79 14.94
N PHE A 202 -8.29 3.60 16.20
CA PHE A 202 -8.05 2.38 16.95
C PHE A 202 -8.88 1.20 16.47
N LYS A 203 -10.11 1.44 16.01
CA LYS A 203 -10.90 0.43 15.32
C LYS A 203 -10.17 -0.16 14.11
N THR A 204 -9.33 0.64 13.45
CA THR A 204 -8.52 0.15 12.32
C THR A 204 -7.27 -0.60 12.77
N LEU A 205 -6.76 -0.37 13.98
CA LEU A 205 -5.46 -0.88 14.47
C LEU A 205 -5.62 -1.94 15.58
N ASP A 206 -6.83 -2.41 15.86
CA ASP A 206 -7.10 -3.30 17.00
C ASP A 206 -6.36 -4.64 16.90
N ASP A 207 -6.25 -5.20 15.69
CA ASP A 207 -5.53 -6.43 15.42
C ASP A 207 -4.01 -6.29 15.54
N LEU A 208 -3.47 -5.12 15.15
CA LEU A 208 -2.04 -4.81 15.25
C LEU A 208 -1.54 -4.60 16.69
N ARG A 209 -2.45 -4.39 17.65
CA ARG A 209 -2.12 -4.15 19.07
C ARG A 209 -2.10 -5.40 19.92
N LYS A 210 -2.99 -6.35 19.64
CA LYS A 210 -3.26 -7.48 20.54
C LYS A 210 -2.52 -8.76 20.16
N ASN A 211 -2.06 -8.90 18.91
CA ASN A 211 -1.37 -10.10 18.45
C ASN A 211 -0.39 -9.81 17.28
N PRO A 212 0.93 -9.87 17.48
CA PRO A 212 1.93 -9.55 16.43
C PRO A 212 2.14 -10.66 15.37
N SER A 213 1.26 -11.67 15.31
CA SER A 213 1.35 -12.74 14.31
C SER A 213 0.54 -12.39 13.06
N VAL A 214 1.11 -12.70 11.88
CA VAL A 214 0.45 -12.57 10.58
C VAL A 214 -0.87 -13.33 10.56
N ASP A 215 -0.93 -14.44 11.29
CA ASP A 215 -2.06 -15.35 11.26
C ASP A 215 -3.29 -14.77 11.99
N ASN A 216 -3.07 -13.80 12.88
CA ASN A 216 -4.09 -13.14 13.71
C ASN A 216 -4.59 -11.80 13.14
N LEU A 217 -4.13 -11.41 11.94
CA LEU A 217 -4.61 -10.22 11.26
C LEU A 217 -6.09 -10.36 10.89
N THR A 218 -6.85 -9.28 11.07
CA THR A 218 -8.28 -9.27 10.79
C THR A 218 -8.58 -8.78 9.37
N ASP A 219 -9.79 -9.03 8.89
CA ASP A 219 -10.28 -8.58 7.59
C ASP A 219 -10.10 -7.08 7.36
N ILE A 220 -10.10 -6.25 8.42
CA ILE A 220 -9.89 -4.80 8.29
C ILE A 220 -8.47 -4.47 7.82
N THR A 221 -7.45 -5.18 8.32
CA THR A 221 -6.07 -4.97 7.90
C THR A 221 -5.84 -5.47 6.48
N PHE A 222 -6.41 -6.63 6.14
CA PHE A 222 -6.38 -7.14 4.77
C PHE A 222 -7.06 -6.18 3.79
N TRP A 223 -8.16 -5.52 4.18
CA TRP A 223 -8.82 -4.49 3.38
C TRP A 223 -7.90 -3.32 3.02
N TYR A 224 -7.15 -2.78 3.99
CA TYR A 224 -6.17 -1.72 3.69
C TYR A 224 -5.04 -2.19 2.77
N LEU A 225 -4.56 -3.42 2.98
CA LEU A 225 -3.46 -3.99 2.20
C LEU A 225 -3.88 -4.29 0.76
N LYS A 226 -5.00 -4.98 0.56
CA LYS A 226 -5.58 -5.32 -0.76
C LYS A 226 -5.78 -4.07 -1.59
N HIS A 227 -6.48 -3.08 -1.04
CA HIS A 227 -6.85 -1.87 -1.79
C HIS A 227 -5.79 -0.77 -1.72
N ARG A 228 -4.66 -0.99 -1.03
CA ARG A 228 -3.58 0.00 -0.85
C ARG A 228 -4.12 1.34 -0.33
N ILE A 229 -5.02 1.31 0.64
CA ILE A 229 -5.67 2.52 1.18
C ILE A 229 -4.87 3.05 2.35
N ARG A 230 -4.55 4.35 2.31
CA ARG A 230 -3.95 5.03 3.46
C ARG A 230 -5.01 5.21 4.56
N ARG A 231 -4.73 4.66 5.74
CA ARG A 231 -5.61 4.69 6.92
C ARG A 231 -5.99 6.10 7.37
N PHE A 232 -5.01 7.01 7.42
CA PHE A 232 -5.21 8.38 7.89
C PHE A 232 -4.38 9.43 7.14
N THR A 233 -4.89 10.65 7.12
CA THR A 233 -4.21 11.86 6.59
C THR A 233 -4.37 12.98 7.61
N MET A 234 -3.35 13.83 7.79
CA MET A 234 -3.41 15.00 8.66
C MET A 234 -2.97 16.25 7.89
N SER A 235 -3.37 17.42 8.38
CA SER A 235 -2.88 18.71 7.87
C SER A 235 -1.37 18.88 8.08
N LEU A 236 -0.74 19.69 7.23
CA LEU A 236 0.66 20.12 7.34
C LEU A 236 0.84 21.20 8.42
N THR A 237 0.22 21.00 9.59
CA THR A 237 0.28 21.97 10.71
C THR A 237 1.60 21.87 11.47
N PHE A 238 2.21 20.69 11.45
CA PHE A 238 3.47 20.40 12.11
C PHE A 238 4.60 20.25 11.10
N ILE A 239 5.83 20.32 11.59
CA ILE A 239 7.03 19.98 10.83
C ILE A 239 6.88 18.60 10.17
N SER A 240 7.56 18.39 9.05
CA SER A 240 7.44 17.14 8.30
C SER A 240 7.83 15.94 9.18
N LEU A 241 7.09 14.83 9.03
CA LEU A 241 7.42 13.60 9.74
C LEU A 241 8.79 13.05 9.35
N GLU A 242 9.27 13.39 8.16
CA GLU A 242 10.61 13.04 7.72
C GLU A 242 11.66 13.66 8.64
N ILE A 243 11.54 14.95 8.96
CA ILE A 243 12.44 15.63 9.91
C ILE A 243 12.24 15.07 11.32
N TYR A 244 10.97 14.96 11.79
CA TYR A 244 10.66 14.44 13.12
C TYR A 244 11.24 13.03 13.37
N ARG A 245 11.18 12.14 12.37
CA ARG A 245 11.72 10.78 12.47
C ARG A 245 13.24 10.73 12.48
N LYS A 246 13.94 11.67 11.82
CA LYS A 246 15.42 11.74 11.86
C LYS A 246 15.95 12.07 13.25
N LEU A 247 15.19 12.83 14.03
CA LEU A 247 15.50 13.15 15.43
C LEU A 247 15.03 12.07 16.41
N SER A 248 14.51 10.94 15.91
CA SER A 248 14.09 9.78 16.71
C SER A 248 13.17 10.11 17.89
N GLY A 249 12.37 11.17 17.79
CA GLY A 249 11.47 11.60 18.87
C GLY A 249 12.16 12.19 20.11
N ARG A 250 13.45 12.56 20.03
CA ARG A 250 14.18 13.28 21.11
C ARG A 250 13.51 14.59 21.50
N ILE A 251 12.82 15.22 20.54
CA ILE A 251 12.06 16.44 20.72
C ILE A 251 10.62 16.13 20.34
N ASP A 252 9.65 16.50 21.20
CA ASP A 252 8.24 16.30 20.89
C ASP A 252 7.82 17.12 19.66
N LEU A 253 6.78 16.66 18.94
CA LEU A 253 6.38 17.22 17.66
C LEU A 253 5.98 18.71 17.74
N ILE A 254 5.38 19.13 18.86
CA ILE A 254 4.99 20.53 19.06
C ILE A 254 6.22 21.38 19.28
N SER A 255 7.11 20.98 20.18
CA SER A 255 8.34 21.74 20.48
C SER A 255 9.25 21.81 19.26
N LEU A 256 9.42 20.71 18.53
CA LEU A 256 10.19 20.68 17.29
C LEU A 256 9.61 21.67 16.26
N THR A 257 8.29 21.68 16.09
CA THR A 257 7.61 22.62 15.18
C THR A 257 7.81 24.07 15.63
N LYS A 258 7.72 24.36 16.93
CA LYS A 258 7.95 25.72 17.45
C LYS A 258 9.39 26.17 17.25
N ASN A 259 10.35 25.32 17.56
CA ASN A 259 11.78 25.63 17.45
C ASN A 259 12.16 25.86 15.99
N TYR A 260 11.65 25.03 15.08
CA TYR A 260 11.81 25.23 13.64
C TYR A 260 11.23 26.56 13.17
N ASN A 261 9.99 26.89 13.55
CA ASN A 261 9.35 28.16 13.15
C ASN A 261 10.03 29.40 13.75
N LYS A 262 10.73 29.27 14.88
CA LYS A 262 11.51 30.35 15.51
C LYS A 262 12.94 30.47 14.96
N GLY A 263 13.35 29.59 14.05
CA GLY A 263 14.73 29.52 13.55
C GLY A 263 15.73 28.92 14.54
N LEU A 264 15.28 28.39 15.68
CA LEU A 264 16.13 27.70 16.66
C LEU A 264 16.60 26.33 16.18
N ILE A 265 15.85 25.73 15.24
CA ILE A 265 16.24 24.52 14.53
C ILE A 265 16.19 24.83 13.04
N THR A 266 17.31 24.60 12.37
CA THR A 266 17.44 24.78 10.92
C THR A 266 17.61 23.43 10.25
N VAL A 267 16.96 23.27 9.09
CA VAL A 267 17.02 22.04 8.28
C VAL A 267 17.50 22.40 6.89
N LEU A 268 18.67 21.88 6.52
CA LEU A 268 19.16 21.94 5.14
C LEU A 268 18.53 20.80 4.35
N ILE A 269 18.01 21.12 3.17
CA ILE A 269 17.35 20.16 2.27
C ILE A 269 18.12 20.04 0.95
N ASP A 270 18.01 18.89 0.30
CA ASP A 270 18.50 18.70 -1.08
C ASP A 270 17.49 19.19 -2.12
N GLU A 271 17.88 19.07 -3.40
CA GLU A 271 17.07 19.39 -4.58
C GLU A 271 15.72 18.65 -4.63
N ASN A 272 15.61 17.51 -3.92
CA ASN A 272 14.39 16.70 -3.83
C ASN A 272 13.59 17.01 -2.54
N ASN A 273 13.87 18.13 -1.87
CA ASN A 273 13.30 18.52 -0.57
C ASN A 273 13.57 17.51 0.56
N LYS A 274 14.67 16.76 0.52
CA LYS A 274 15.04 15.79 1.55
C LYS A 274 16.03 16.37 2.56
N PRO A 275 15.86 16.15 3.88
CA PRO A 275 16.81 16.65 4.87
C PRO A 275 18.22 16.08 4.69
N ILE A 276 19.21 16.96 4.61
CA ILE A 276 20.65 16.66 4.58
C ILE A 276 21.26 16.84 5.97
N VAL A 277 20.98 17.96 6.62
CA VAL A 277 21.52 18.32 7.94
C VAL A 277 20.42 19.00 8.76
N ILE A 278 20.39 18.73 10.06
CA ILE A 278 19.56 19.40 11.05
C ILE A 278 20.49 19.90 12.15
N PHE A 279 20.44 21.19 12.45
CA PHE A 279 21.27 21.81 13.47
C PHE A 279 20.48 22.82 14.30
N ASP A 280 20.94 23.05 15.52
CA ASP A 280 20.48 24.10 16.43
C ASP A 280 21.62 25.08 16.76
N GLU A 281 21.41 25.93 17.77
CA GLU A 281 22.42 26.88 18.25
C GLU A 281 23.67 26.22 18.85
N PHE A 282 23.59 24.94 19.24
CA PHE A 282 24.70 24.19 19.85
C PHE A 282 25.44 23.30 18.84
N GLY A 283 24.92 23.15 17.62
CA GLY A 283 25.60 22.47 16.51
C GLY A 283 24.73 21.46 15.76
N GLU A 284 25.38 20.52 15.09
CA GLU A 284 24.69 19.50 14.28
C GLU A 284 23.99 18.45 15.16
N ILE A 285 22.65 18.41 15.07
CA ILE A 285 21.83 17.42 15.79
C ILE A 285 21.69 16.14 14.96
N TRP A 286 21.64 16.28 13.64
CA TRP A 286 21.55 15.16 12.72
C TRP A 286 22.19 15.49 11.37
N GLN A 287 22.91 14.54 10.80
CA GLN A 287 23.46 14.64 9.45
C GLN A 287 23.18 13.35 8.69
N LYS A 288 22.84 13.49 7.41
CA LYS A 288 22.77 12.37 6.48
C LYS A 288 24.19 11.82 6.33
N LYS A 289 24.49 10.74 7.04
CA LYS A 289 25.76 10.00 6.86
C LYS A 289 25.86 9.62 5.39
N ARG A 290 26.82 10.21 4.68
CA ARG A 290 27.28 9.67 3.41
C ARG A 290 28.01 8.39 3.76
N VAL A 291 27.46 7.25 3.35
CA VAL A 291 28.22 6.02 3.32
C VAL A 291 29.35 6.29 2.33
N LYS A 292 30.55 6.59 2.82
CA LYS A 292 31.75 6.36 2.02
C LYS A 292 31.70 4.87 1.76
N GLU A 293 31.50 4.47 0.51
CA GLU A 293 31.61 3.04 0.17
C GLU A 293 32.87 2.52 0.84
N PRO A 294 32.79 1.46 1.66
CA PRO A 294 34.00 0.89 2.21
C PRO A 294 34.90 0.58 1.02
N ILE A 295 36.17 1.01 1.09
CA ILE A 295 37.17 0.85 0.03
C ILE A 295 37.25 -0.61 -0.46
N LEU A 296 36.76 -1.57 0.33
CA LEU A 296 36.57 -2.97 -0.04
C LEU A 296 35.58 -3.23 -1.21
N LEU A 297 34.62 -2.34 -1.50
CA LEU A 297 33.74 -2.44 -2.68
C LEU A 297 34.34 -1.78 -3.93
N SER A 298 35.44 -1.05 -3.80
CA SER A 298 36.16 -0.46 -4.95
C SER A 298 36.97 -1.48 -5.76
N GLN A 299 37.06 -2.73 -5.29
CA GLN A 299 37.54 -3.87 -6.07
C GLN A 299 36.41 -4.48 -6.93
N ARG A 300 35.55 -3.65 -7.53
CA ARG A 300 34.86 -4.12 -8.74
C ARG A 300 35.94 -4.41 -9.77
N LEU A 301 36.15 -5.70 -10.05
CA LEU A 301 36.92 -6.17 -11.19
C LEU A 301 36.52 -5.29 -12.39
N LYS A 302 37.50 -4.59 -12.99
CA LYS A 302 37.29 -3.90 -14.26
C LYS A 302 36.63 -4.90 -15.20
N PRO A 303 35.54 -4.54 -15.90
CA PRO A 303 34.90 -5.46 -16.82
C PRO A 303 35.96 -5.93 -17.81
N THR A 304 36.33 -7.19 -17.71
CA THR A 304 37.18 -7.86 -18.69
C THR A 304 36.45 -7.79 -20.02
N LYS A 305 37.18 -7.46 -21.09
CA LYS A 305 36.61 -7.48 -22.44
C LYS A 305 35.87 -8.81 -22.63
N PRO A 306 34.62 -8.80 -23.16
CA PRO A 306 33.85 -10.01 -23.35
C PRO A 306 34.69 -11.02 -24.13
N SER A 307 34.67 -12.28 -23.69
CA SER A 307 35.43 -13.31 -24.35
C SER A 307 34.88 -13.51 -25.77
N LYS A 308 35.69 -14.07 -26.69
CA LYS A 308 35.21 -14.43 -28.04
C LYS A 308 33.96 -15.34 -28.00
N LYS A 309 33.72 -16.09 -26.91
CA LYS A 309 32.49 -16.88 -26.72
C LYS A 309 31.27 -16.01 -26.44
N ASP A 310 31.43 -14.92 -25.69
CA ASP A 310 30.34 -13.98 -25.38
C ASP A 310 29.94 -13.17 -26.62
N GLU A 311 30.90 -12.75 -27.45
CA GLU A 311 30.59 -12.10 -28.74
C GLU A 311 29.84 -13.02 -29.73
N ILE A 312 30.16 -14.32 -29.71
CA ILE A 312 29.46 -15.33 -30.52
C ILE A 312 28.03 -15.54 -29.99
N TYR A 313 27.84 -15.56 -28.66
CA TYR A 313 26.53 -15.64 -28.01
C TYR A 313 25.66 -14.42 -28.33
N TYR A 314 26.18 -13.20 -28.23
CA TYR A 314 25.40 -12.00 -28.59
C TYR A 314 25.11 -11.89 -30.09
N LYS A 315 25.97 -12.43 -30.97
CA LYS A 315 25.67 -12.54 -32.41
C LYS A 315 24.66 -13.63 -32.74
N SER A 316 24.65 -14.76 -32.03
CA SER A 316 23.66 -15.83 -32.22
C SER A 316 22.28 -15.43 -31.68
N VAL A 317 22.23 -14.77 -30.51
CA VAL A 317 20.99 -14.22 -29.93
C VAL A 317 20.36 -13.17 -30.86
N ASN A 318 21.17 -12.26 -31.45
CA ASN A 318 20.65 -11.27 -32.40
C ASN A 318 20.22 -11.87 -33.75
N ARG A 319 20.88 -12.94 -34.25
CA ARG A 319 20.42 -13.67 -35.45
C ARG A 319 19.16 -14.47 -35.18
N ASN A 320 19.01 -15.07 -34.00
CA ASN A 320 17.82 -15.83 -33.60
C ASN A 320 16.60 -14.91 -33.36
N MET A 321 16.81 -13.70 -32.82
CA MET A 321 15.77 -12.67 -32.74
C MET A 321 15.31 -12.14 -34.11
N ALA A 322 16.19 -12.18 -35.13
CA ALA A 322 15.84 -11.72 -36.48
C ALA A 322 15.11 -12.80 -37.31
N MET A 323 15.39 -14.10 -37.07
CA MET A 323 14.70 -15.20 -37.76
C MET A 323 13.26 -15.42 -37.23
N SER A 324 12.98 -15.13 -35.95
CA SER A 324 11.66 -15.43 -35.36
C SER A 324 10.50 -14.57 -35.90
N LYS A 325 10.73 -13.34 -36.38
CA LYS A 325 9.61 -12.48 -36.81
C LYS A 325 8.89 -12.96 -38.07
N LYS A 326 9.58 -13.67 -38.97
CA LYS A 326 8.98 -14.20 -40.21
C LYS A 326 8.35 -15.57 -40.01
N GLU A 327 8.91 -16.40 -39.13
CA GLU A 327 8.39 -17.74 -38.83
C GLU A 327 7.20 -17.69 -37.86
N LEU A 328 7.20 -16.76 -36.88
CA LEU A 328 6.06 -16.56 -35.98
C LEU A 328 4.79 -16.09 -36.71
N GLN A 329 4.90 -15.36 -37.82
CA GLN A 329 3.73 -14.95 -38.61
C GLN A 329 3.00 -16.14 -39.28
N HIS A 330 3.67 -17.28 -39.47
CA HIS A 330 3.07 -18.45 -40.12
C HIS A 330 2.30 -19.34 -39.12
N PHE A 331 2.64 -19.32 -37.83
CA PHE A 331 1.99 -20.14 -36.80
C PHE A 331 0.68 -19.54 -36.24
N TYR A 332 0.40 -18.24 -36.40
CA TYR A 332 -0.78 -17.57 -35.83
C TYR A 332 -2.02 -17.51 -36.75
N ARG A 333 -2.07 -18.31 -37.82
CA ARG A 333 -3.35 -18.53 -38.54
C ARG A 333 -4.01 -19.79 -38.00
N TYR A 334 -4.84 -19.66 -36.97
CA TYR A 334 -6.17 -20.26 -36.87
C TYR A 334 -6.83 -19.83 -35.55
N ASP A 335 -8.15 -19.62 -35.60
CA ASP A 335 -8.96 -18.81 -34.71
C ASP A 335 -9.18 -19.37 -33.29
N SER A 336 -8.75 -18.63 -32.25
CA SER A 336 -9.42 -18.56 -30.93
C SER A 336 -8.81 -17.42 -30.07
N PRO A 337 -9.61 -16.60 -29.37
CA PRO A 337 -9.11 -15.46 -28.62
C PRO A 337 -8.56 -15.88 -27.25
N LYS A 338 -7.22 -15.92 -27.14
CA LYS A 338 -6.34 -15.72 -25.95
C LYS A 338 -5.20 -16.75 -25.87
N ASP A 339 -4.25 -16.74 -26.81
CA ASP A 339 -2.93 -17.31 -26.53
C ASP A 339 -2.04 -16.23 -25.90
N LYS A 340 -1.84 -16.39 -24.59
CA LYS A 340 -1.01 -15.51 -23.75
C LYS A 340 0.47 -15.76 -24.06
N ASN A 341 1.21 -14.70 -24.40
CA ASN A 341 2.65 -14.78 -24.65
C ASN A 341 3.44 -14.57 -23.34
N TYR A 342 3.96 -15.66 -22.75
CA TYR A 342 4.68 -15.64 -21.47
C TYR A 342 5.93 -14.76 -21.49
N TYR A 343 6.62 -14.64 -22.64
CA TYR A 343 7.80 -13.78 -22.80
C TYR A 343 7.51 -12.29 -22.62
N THR A 344 6.25 -11.87 -22.79
CA THR A 344 5.83 -10.46 -22.64
C THR A 344 5.19 -10.14 -21.29
N MET A 345 4.94 -11.14 -20.47
CA MET A 345 4.35 -10.97 -19.14
C MET A 345 5.34 -10.34 -18.17
N THR A 346 4.83 -9.60 -17.19
CA THR A 346 5.58 -9.23 -16.00
C THR A 346 5.78 -10.43 -15.07
N ASP A 347 6.76 -10.37 -14.17
CA ASP A 347 7.04 -11.45 -13.20
C ASP A 347 5.81 -11.76 -12.31
N LEU A 348 4.95 -10.77 -12.06
CA LEU A 348 3.70 -10.97 -11.33
C LEU A 348 2.69 -11.78 -12.14
N GLU A 349 2.52 -11.45 -13.42
CA GLU A 349 1.55 -12.09 -14.30
C GLU A 349 1.95 -13.54 -14.60
N ILE A 350 3.24 -13.80 -14.84
CA ILE A 350 3.74 -15.15 -15.11
C ILE A 350 3.64 -16.05 -13.86
N THR A 351 3.90 -15.48 -12.69
CA THR A 351 3.73 -16.19 -11.40
C THR A 351 2.25 -16.51 -11.14
N GLN A 352 1.33 -15.58 -11.47
CA GLN A 352 -0.11 -15.80 -11.34
C GLN A 352 -0.61 -16.90 -12.29
N GLU A 353 -0.10 -16.90 -13.53
CA GLU A 353 -0.43 -17.93 -14.50
C GLU A 353 0.05 -19.31 -14.06
N TYR A 354 1.27 -19.39 -13.50
CA TYR A 354 1.81 -20.65 -12.98
C TYR A 354 0.94 -21.23 -11.86
N PHE A 355 0.53 -20.40 -10.89
CA PHE A 355 -0.37 -20.85 -9.85
C PHE A 355 -1.78 -21.22 -10.34
N TYR A 356 -2.25 -20.60 -11.43
CA TYR A 356 -3.47 -21.04 -12.08
C TYR A 356 -3.27 -22.41 -12.71
N ALA A 357 -2.21 -22.58 -13.48
CA ALA A 357 -1.90 -23.80 -14.24
C ALA A 357 -1.67 -25.03 -13.35
N THR A 358 -1.08 -24.85 -12.16
CA THR A 358 -0.83 -25.95 -11.21
C THR A 358 -1.92 -26.09 -10.14
N ASN A 359 -3.05 -25.38 -10.26
CA ASN A 359 -4.14 -25.49 -9.29
C ASN A 359 -4.98 -26.75 -9.59
N PRO A 360 -5.21 -27.64 -8.60
CA PRO A 360 -6.04 -28.83 -8.78
C PRO A 360 -7.47 -28.60 -9.26
N GLN A 361 -7.98 -27.38 -9.11
CA GLN A 361 -9.33 -26.99 -9.57
C GLN A 361 -9.33 -26.22 -10.89
N SER A 362 -8.17 -26.06 -11.53
CA SER A 362 -8.09 -25.38 -12.84
C SER A 362 -8.45 -26.31 -13.98
N ASP A 363 -8.92 -25.73 -15.08
CA ASP A 363 -9.13 -26.41 -16.36
C ASP A 363 -7.85 -26.46 -17.22
N PHE A 364 -6.69 -26.12 -16.63
CA PHE A 364 -5.43 -26.05 -17.35
C PHE A 364 -4.87 -27.46 -17.55
N ASN A 365 -4.98 -27.97 -18.78
CA ASN A 365 -4.51 -29.31 -19.13
C ASN A 365 -3.62 -29.27 -20.38
N ASN A 366 -2.45 -28.63 -20.26
CA ASN A 366 -1.47 -28.58 -21.35
C ASN A 366 -0.03 -28.63 -20.81
N PRO A 367 0.64 -29.80 -20.88
CA PRO A 367 1.98 -29.98 -20.30
C PRO A 367 3.03 -29.13 -21.03
N LEU A 368 2.90 -28.96 -22.35
CA LEU A 368 3.81 -28.15 -23.12
C LEU A 368 3.75 -26.67 -22.73
N LYS A 369 2.55 -26.12 -22.52
CA LYS A 369 2.39 -24.73 -22.05
C LYS A 369 2.92 -24.55 -20.63
N LEU A 370 2.75 -25.53 -19.74
CA LEU A 370 3.32 -25.49 -18.40
C LEU A 370 4.86 -25.55 -18.42
N ALA A 371 5.45 -26.38 -19.29
CA ALA A 371 6.89 -26.45 -19.48
C ALA A 371 7.49 -25.14 -20.00
N ILE A 372 6.85 -24.51 -20.98
CA ILE A 372 7.27 -23.19 -21.48
C ILE A 372 7.19 -22.13 -20.37
N LEU A 373 6.14 -22.19 -19.55
CA LEU A 373 5.93 -21.29 -18.43
C LEU A 373 6.99 -21.48 -17.33
N GLU A 374 7.29 -22.71 -16.93
CA GLU A 374 8.35 -23.00 -15.95
C GLU A 374 9.75 -22.62 -16.46
N ASN A 375 10.03 -22.85 -17.75
CA ASN A 375 11.31 -22.45 -18.36
C ASN A 375 11.50 -20.93 -18.35
N GLU A 376 10.45 -20.16 -18.67
CA GLU A 376 10.49 -18.70 -18.63
C GLU A 376 10.61 -18.19 -17.18
N MET A 377 9.97 -18.86 -16.22
CA MET A 377 10.15 -18.55 -14.80
C MET A 377 11.58 -18.84 -14.33
N LEU A 378 12.20 -19.93 -14.79
CA LEU A 378 13.58 -20.28 -14.47
C LEU A 378 14.58 -19.26 -15.03
N ASP A 379 14.42 -18.83 -16.30
CA ASP A 379 15.25 -17.80 -16.94
C ASP A 379 15.21 -16.46 -16.17
N ARG A 380 14.07 -16.16 -15.53
CA ARG A 380 13.84 -14.96 -14.71
C ARG A 380 14.27 -15.10 -13.24
N GLY A 381 14.81 -16.24 -12.83
CA GLY A 381 15.19 -16.49 -11.43
C GLY A 381 14.00 -16.63 -10.48
N LEU A 382 12.87 -17.15 -10.98
CA LEU A 382 11.65 -17.43 -10.23
C LEU A 382 11.51 -18.93 -9.85
N ASP A 383 12.62 -19.65 -9.83
CA ASP A 383 12.75 -21.09 -9.49
C ASP A 383 12.23 -21.43 -8.08
N ASN A 384 12.23 -20.45 -7.18
CA ASN A 384 11.62 -20.55 -5.85
C ASN A 384 10.12 -20.90 -5.87
N PHE A 385 9.41 -20.66 -6.99
CA PHE A 385 7.99 -20.98 -7.15
C PHE A 385 7.74 -22.33 -7.81
N THR A 386 8.57 -22.73 -8.78
CA THR A 386 8.38 -23.95 -9.57
C THR A 386 8.90 -25.20 -8.87
N LYS A 387 9.84 -25.02 -7.91
CA LYS A 387 10.64 -26.08 -7.26
C LYS A 387 11.48 -26.90 -8.24
N ASN A 388 11.60 -26.45 -9.50
CA ASN A 388 12.40 -27.08 -10.53
C ASN A 388 13.60 -26.19 -10.85
N GLN A 389 14.79 -26.79 -10.91
CA GLN A 389 16.05 -26.09 -11.17
C GLN A 389 16.60 -26.38 -12.58
N GLU A 390 15.92 -27.23 -13.35
CA GLU A 390 16.35 -27.65 -14.68
C GLU A 390 15.36 -27.21 -15.76
N ILE A 391 15.88 -26.88 -16.94
CA ILE A 391 15.08 -26.48 -18.10
C ILE A 391 14.39 -27.72 -18.69
N HIS A 392 13.07 -27.64 -18.86
CA HIS A 392 12.26 -28.66 -19.52
C HIS A 392 12.61 -28.82 -20.99
N ASN A 393 12.72 -30.06 -21.45
CA ASN A 393 12.89 -30.38 -22.86
C ASN A 393 11.53 -30.33 -23.59
N LEU A 394 11.32 -29.28 -24.39
CA LEU A 394 10.05 -29.05 -25.10
C LEU A 394 9.79 -30.01 -26.28
N ASN A 395 10.76 -30.86 -26.64
CA ASN A 395 10.66 -31.74 -27.80
C ASN A 395 9.99 -33.10 -27.48
N ASN A 396 9.66 -33.38 -26.21
CA ASN A 396 9.05 -34.64 -25.79
C ASN A 396 7.82 -34.39 -24.91
N SER A 397 6.65 -34.23 -25.53
CA SER A 397 5.40 -33.89 -24.82
C SER A 397 4.93 -34.98 -23.86
N ASP A 398 5.20 -36.25 -24.16
CA ASP A 398 4.72 -37.39 -23.36
C ASP A 398 5.52 -37.49 -22.06
N GLU A 399 6.84 -37.32 -22.14
CA GLU A 399 7.73 -37.23 -20.97
C GLU A 399 7.34 -36.07 -20.06
N LEU A 400 7.06 -34.89 -20.61
CA LEU A 400 6.58 -33.73 -19.84
C LEU A 400 5.24 -34.00 -19.15
N TYR A 401 4.33 -34.71 -19.81
CA TYR A 401 3.03 -35.04 -19.22
C TYR A 401 3.18 -35.96 -18.01
N TYR A 402 4.00 -37.02 -18.11
CA TYR A 402 4.28 -37.91 -16.99
C TYR A 402 5.07 -37.21 -15.87
N ASP A 403 6.07 -36.39 -16.20
CA ASP A 403 6.83 -35.62 -15.21
C ASP A 403 5.95 -34.67 -14.40
N PHE A 404 4.98 -34.00 -15.05
CA PHE A 404 4.06 -33.11 -14.35
C PHE A 404 2.97 -33.86 -13.56
N ILE A 405 2.60 -35.07 -13.95
CA ILE A 405 1.73 -35.94 -13.14
C ILE A 405 2.46 -36.41 -11.87
N ASP A 406 3.71 -36.86 -12.01
CA ASP A 406 4.54 -37.34 -10.89
C ASP A 406 4.83 -36.21 -9.87
N GLN A 407 4.85 -34.96 -10.34
CA GLN A 407 4.98 -33.77 -9.50
C GLN A 407 3.65 -33.26 -8.92
N GLU A 408 2.53 -33.98 -9.11
CA GLU A 408 1.17 -33.60 -8.72
C GLU A 408 0.73 -32.24 -9.31
N LYS A 409 1.28 -31.85 -10.46
CA LYS A 409 0.97 -30.60 -11.17
C LYS A 409 -0.10 -30.78 -12.25
N MET A 410 -0.37 -32.02 -12.67
CA MET A 410 -1.39 -32.41 -13.64
C MET A 410 -2.06 -33.74 -13.20
N PHE A 411 -3.25 -34.04 -13.73
CA PHE A 411 -3.97 -35.29 -13.43
C PHE A 411 -4.17 -36.12 -14.69
N LEU A 412 -4.25 -37.44 -14.50
CA LEU A 412 -4.73 -38.38 -15.51
C LEU A 412 -6.21 -38.11 -15.79
N ASP A 413 -6.54 -37.75 -17.02
CA ASP A 413 -7.92 -37.83 -17.49
C ASP A 413 -8.28 -39.32 -17.62
N PHE A 414 -9.28 -39.79 -16.87
CA PHE A 414 -9.87 -41.12 -17.02
C PHE A 414 -11.06 -41.10 -17.99
#